data_AF-A0A8J5YTD5-F1
#
_entry.id   AF-A0A8J5YTD5-F1
#
_cell.length_a   1.000
_cell.length_b   1.000
_cell.length_c   1.000
_cell.angle_alpha   90.00
_cell.angle_beta   90.00
_cell.angle_gamma   90.00
#
_symmetry.space_group_name_H-M   'P 1'
#
loop_
_entity.id
_entity.type
_entity.pdbx_description
1 polymer ?
#
loop_
_entity_poly.entity_id
_entity_poly.type
_entity_poly.pdbx_seq_one_letter_code
_entity_poly.pdbx_strand_id
1 'polypeptide(L)'
;MEHPVSPAKENPNFPMIIAVIGPSSRSAVACELAKHLECHLIDEDDIIPTLQHSLPSSSTAAVAESETLKDLFFKLVTQIATTQVIKLNLRLIISTMLPHPFHIDKLKQLADSAAASLAIVQCIQAQDATDGYRFEGVQKFTVDPKRFDANNFLAEMSGKVAKRNSTHLHALSLHNNYKPVTESGKCKRCQKLISVPMYRCMECDEYIFHKSCAEDPDNLKLVRKSCPKYLRASKEPSEYDLPPKKLKSCEMCELNKKDFSVSCRDCIFETNMEGKFLPLIINHESHLHPLNLIMMPPSFDYKFRCCGCGELGKSISYRCYDCNYNLHVGCVLLELTASSSRHSHNLTLVYESLEDTYWDKTSCEFCDKERNPEQWFYYCSTCEIVAHSAVLGFRV
;
A
#
# COMPACT_ATOMS: atom_id res chain seq x y z
N MET A 1 -47.33 26.07 7.62
CA MET A 1 -45.95 26.58 7.51
C MET A 1 -45.08 25.58 8.23
N GLU A 2 -44.61 24.58 7.50
CA GLU A 2 -43.74 23.55 8.05
C GLU A 2 -42.30 24.05 7.95
N HIS A 3 -41.61 24.09 9.08
CA HIS A 3 -40.19 24.40 9.15
C HIS A 3 -39.40 23.23 8.52
N PRO A 4 -38.41 23.49 7.65
CA PRO A 4 -37.56 22.43 7.15
C PRO A 4 -36.64 21.94 8.27
N VAL A 5 -36.76 20.65 8.59
CA VAL A 5 -35.86 19.92 9.48
C VAL A 5 -34.46 19.92 8.85
N SER A 6 -33.49 20.48 9.57
CA SER A 6 -32.08 20.46 9.19
C SER A 6 -31.59 19.01 9.05
N PRO A 7 -30.84 18.64 8.00
CA PRO A 7 -30.30 17.30 7.87
C PRO A 7 -29.32 17.02 9.02
N ALA A 8 -29.52 15.90 9.69
CA ALA A 8 -28.64 15.43 10.75
C ALA A 8 -27.19 15.36 10.22
N LYS A 9 -26.26 16.06 10.89
CA LYS A 9 -24.83 15.96 10.63
C LYS A 9 -24.39 14.51 10.90
N GLU A 10 -24.19 13.73 9.84
CA GLU A 10 -23.53 12.43 9.94
C GLU A 10 -22.08 12.65 10.35
N ASN A 11 -21.81 12.51 11.65
CA ASN A 11 -20.45 12.49 12.19
C ASN A 11 -19.81 11.13 11.87
N PRO A 12 -18.58 11.08 11.32
CA PRO A 12 -17.89 9.81 11.08
C PRO A 12 -17.68 9.04 12.40
N ASN A 13 -18.14 7.79 12.44
CA ASN A 13 -18.36 7.00 13.65
C ASN A 13 -17.10 6.29 14.19
N PHE A 14 -15.91 6.87 14.04
CA PHE A 14 -14.63 6.28 14.47
C PHE A 14 -13.71 7.33 15.12
N PRO A 15 -12.87 6.96 16.10
CA PRO A 15 -11.86 7.88 16.64
C PRO A 15 -10.88 8.27 15.51
N MET A 16 -10.77 9.57 15.24
CA MET A 16 -9.98 10.11 14.14
C MET A 16 -9.07 11.22 14.63
N ILE A 17 -7.81 11.18 14.20
CA ILE A 17 -6.82 12.23 14.36
C ILE A 17 -6.64 12.90 13.00
N ILE A 18 -6.80 14.22 12.94
CA ILE A 18 -6.55 15.00 11.72
C ILE A 18 -5.29 15.84 11.93
N ALA A 19 -4.26 15.59 11.12
CA ALA A 19 -3.04 16.39 11.10
C ALA A 19 -3.10 17.40 9.95
N VAL A 20 -3.18 18.69 10.27
CA VAL A 20 -3.13 19.78 9.29
C VAL A 20 -1.69 20.26 9.19
N ILE A 21 -1.10 20.09 8.00
CA ILE A 21 0.31 20.38 7.74
C ILE A 21 0.47 21.39 6.60
N GLY A 22 1.55 22.16 6.60
CA GLY A 22 1.85 23.11 5.51
C GLY A 22 2.28 24.48 6.03
N PRO A 23 2.30 25.52 5.18
CA PRO A 23 2.80 26.85 5.55
C PRO A 23 1.88 27.57 6.54
N SER A 24 2.27 28.78 6.98
CA SER A 24 1.66 29.56 8.08
C SER A 24 0.15 29.81 7.99
N SER A 25 -0.50 29.53 6.85
CA SER A 25 -1.96 29.58 6.72
C SER A 25 -2.69 28.32 7.22
N ARG A 26 -1.96 27.29 7.70
CA ARG A 26 -2.52 26.04 8.23
C ARG A 26 -3.41 26.23 9.47
N SER A 27 -3.07 27.18 10.35
CA SER A 27 -3.82 27.41 11.59
C SER A 27 -5.25 27.85 11.34
N ALA A 28 -5.49 28.61 10.27
CA ALA A 28 -6.84 29.01 9.86
C ALA A 28 -7.69 27.79 9.45
N VAL A 29 -7.12 26.90 8.62
CA VAL A 29 -7.77 25.65 8.19
C VAL A 29 -8.05 24.74 9.39
N ALA A 30 -7.07 24.57 10.27
CA ALA A 30 -7.21 23.75 11.47
C ALA A 30 -8.27 24.29 12.43
N CYS A 31 -8.31 25.61 12.65
CA CYS A 31 -9.33 26.28 13.45
C CYS A 31 -10.74 26.10 12.86
N GLU A 32 -10.88 26.25 11.55
CA GLU A 32 -12.17 26.09 10.89
C GLU A 32 -12.69 24.65 10.99
N LEU A 33 -11.82 23.66 10.75
CA LEU A 33 -12.14 22.24 10.95
C LEU A 33 -12.52 21.93 12.39
N ALA A 34 -11.76 22.44 13.36
CA ALA A 34 -11.99 22.17 14.78
C ALA A 34 -13.37 22.65 15.24
N LYS A 35 -13.78 23.83 14.75
CA LYS A 35 -15.11 24.38 15.02
C LYS A 35 -16.22 23.56 14.40
N HIS A 36 -16.06 23.10 13.16
CA HIS A 36 -17.10 22.35 12.46
C HIS A 36 -17.27 20.92 12.97
N LEU A 37 -16.16 20.29 13.35
CA LEU A 37 -16.14 18.92 13.87
C LEU A 37 -16.36 18.84 15.38
N GLU A 38 -16.38 19.97 16.09
CA GLU A 38 -16.49 20.02 17.56
C GLU A 38 -15.41 19.15 18.23
N CYS A 39 -14.15 19.43 17.88
CA CYS A 39 -12.99 18.69 18.36
C CYS A 39 -11.91 19.64 18.90
N HIS A 40 -10.99 19.08 19.70
CA HIS A 40 -9.91 19.86 20.28
C HIS A 40 -8.84 20.16 19.22
N LEU A 41 -8.29 21.37 19.27
CA LEU A 41 -7.18 21.78 18.41
C LEU A 41 -5.92 21.92 19.27
N ILE A 42 -4.86 21.26 18.86
CA ILE A 42 -3.49 21.57 19.29
C ILE A 42 -2.83 22.26 18.10
N ASP A 43 -2.59 23.57 18.22
CA ASP A 43 -1.78 24.29 17.24
C ASP A 43 -0.36 24.49 17.76
N GLU A 44 0.61 23.99 16.99
CA GLU A 44 2.02 24.21 17.26
C GLU A 44 2.37 25.71 17.37
N ASP A 45 1.72 26.58 16.59
CA ASP A 45 2.01 28.02 16.61
C ASP A 45 1.52 28.71 17.89
N ASP A 46 0.58 28.12 18.62
CA ASP A 46 0.15 28.60 19.95
C ASP A 46 1.14 28.20 21.05
N ILE A 47 1.94 27.16 20.82
CA ILE A 47 2.86 26.57 21.80
C ILE A 47 4.27 27.16 21.68
N ILE A 48 4.73 27.45 20.45
CA ILE A 48 6.08 27.97 20.16
C ILE A 48 6.42 29.24 20.96
N PRO A 49 5.58 30.29 21.00
CA PRO A 49 5.94 31.55 21.66
C PRO A 49 6.19 31.38 23.16
N THR A 50 5.40 30.54 23.84
CA THR A 50 5.56 30.28 25.28
C THR A 50 6.89 29.60 25.62
N LEU A 51 7.39 28.75 24.72
CA LEU A 51 8.64 28.02 24.92
C LEU A 51 9.86 28.86 24.58
N GLN A 52 9.77 29.73 23.58
CA GLN A 52 10.85 30.66 23.22
C GLN A 52 11.21 31.60 24.38
N HIS A 53 10.22 32.03 25.17
CA HIS A 53 10.45 32.82 26.39
C HIS A 53 11.12 32.04 27.54
N SER A 54 11.07 30.71 27.50
CA SER A 54 11.64 29.83 28.54
C SER A 54 13.06 29.36 28.22
N LEU A 55 13.57 29.65 27.02
CA LEU A 55 14.92 29.29 26.57
C LEU A 55 15.94 30.39 26.95
N PRO A 56 17.16 30.03 27.41
CA PRO A 56 18.17 31.00 27.82
C PRO A 56 18.61 31.91 26.66
N SER A 57 18.72 33.20 26.93
CA SER A 57 18.84 34.31 25.97
C SER A 57 20.13 34.36 25.13
N SER A 58 21.05 33.40 25.29
CA SER A 58 22.40 33.42 24.72
C SER A 58 22.54 32.79 23.33
N SER A 59 21.44 32.45 22.65
CA SER A 59 21.52 31.78 21.33
C SER A 59 20.36 32.14 20.39
N THR A 60 19.93 33.40 20.40
CA THR A 60 18.62 33.83 19.91
C THR A 60 18.51 34.18 18.42
N ALA A 61 19.56 34.05 17.61
CA ALA A 61 19.46 34.30 16.16
C ALA A 61 19.76 33.06 15.27
N ALA A 62 20.63 32.14 15.70
CA ALA A 62 21.02 30.99 14.89
C ALA A 62 20.29 29.67 15.24
N VAL A 63 19.56 29.61 16.36
CA VAL A 63 18.93 28.37 16.87
C VAL A 63 17.45 28.25 16.51
N ALA A 64 16.80 29.36 16.11
CA ALA A 64 15.39 29.37 15.71
C ALA A 64 15.11 28.57 14.41
N GLU A 65 16.14 28.28 13.61
CA GLU A 65 16.05 27.51 12.37
C GLU A 65 16.61 26.08 12.47
N SER A 66 17.13 25.67 13.63
CA SER A 66 17.69 24.34 13.82
C SER A 66 16.61 23.26 13.73
N GLU A 67 16.84 22.24 12.90
CA GLU A 67 16.01 21.04 12.77
C GLU A 67 15.70 20.38 14.13
N THR A 68 16.67 20.43 15.06
CA THR A 68 16.54 19.91 16.43
C THR A 68 15.48 20.62 17.28
N LEU A 69 15.23 21.91 17.03
CA LEU A 69 14.27 22.71 17.79
C LEU A 69 12.84 22.46 17.29
N LYS A 70 12.67 22.30 15.96
CA LYS A 70 11.41 21.85 15.35
C LYS A 70 11.00 20.45 15.84
N ASP A 71 11.97 19.54 15.94
CA ASP A 71 11.76 18.21 16.52
C ASP A 71 11.30 18.26 17.99
N LEU A 72 11.83 19.21 18.76
CA LEU A 72 11.46 19.38 20.17
C LEU A 72 10.02 19.87 20.31
N PHE A 73 9.61 20.87 19.51
CA PHE A 73 8.24 21.36 19.49
C PHE A 73 7.25 20.27 19.07
N PHE A 74 7.58 19.53 18.02
CA PHE A 74 6.76 18.42 17.57
C PHE A 74 6.64 17.30 18.63
N LYS A 75 7.72 16.97 19.35
CA LYS A 75 7.69 16.03 20.48
C LYS A 75 6.73 16.48 21.59
N LEU A 76 6.71 17.78 21.89
CA LEU A 76 5.80 18.32 22.90
C LEU A 76 4.34 18.23 22.43
N VAL A 77 4.06 18.67 21.19
CA VAL A 77 2.73 18.58 20.55
C VAL A 77 2.21 17.13 20.61
N THR A 78 3.04 16.17 20.23
CA THR A 78 2.67 14.74 20.25
C THR A 78 2.47 14.20 21.66
N GLN A 79 3.20 14.68 22.67
CA GLN A 79 3.00 14.29 24.07
C GLN A 79 1.67 14.83 24.63
N ILE A 80 1.32 16.08 24.31
CA ILE A 80 0.02 16.67 24.67
C ILE A 80 -1.10 15.88 23.98
N ALA A 81 -0.95 15.63 22.67
CA ALA A 81 -1.88 14.84 21.88
C ALA A 81 -2.10 13.44 22.44
N THR A 82 -1.02 12.74 22.82
CA THR A 82 -1.07 11.41 23.45
C THR A 82 -1.95 11.43 24.71
N THR A 83 -1.78 12.44 25.55
CA THR A 83 -2.58 12.58 26.78
C THR A 83 -4.05 12.81 26.47
N GLN A 84 -4.36 13.70 25.52
CA GLN A 84 -5.74 14.05 25.17
C GLN A 84 -6.49 12.90 24.47
N VAL A 85 -5.83 12.17 23.58
CA VAL A 85 -6.47 11.08 22.84
C VAL A 85 -6.55 9.82 23.69
N ILE A 86 -5.45 9.36 24.28
CA ILE A 86 -5.42 8.06 24.97
C ILE A 86 -6.06 8.11 26.35
N LYS A 87 -5.89 9.21 27.11
CA LYS A 87 -6.40 9.29 28.49
C LYS A 87 -7.79 9.93 28.59
N LEU A 88 -8.11 10.86 27.69
CA LEU A 88 -9.37 11.63 27.74
C LEU A 88 -10.36 11.27 26.63
N ASN A 89 -9.97 10.39 25.69
CA ASN A 89 -10.80 9.94 24.57
C ASN A 89 -11.36 11.10 23.73
N LEU A 90 -10.55 12.13 23.51
CA LEU A 90 -10.94 13.33 22.76
C LEU A 90 -10.64 13.17 21.26
N ARG A 91 -11.55 13.66 20.42
CA ARG A 91 -11.28 13.90 18.99
C ARG A 91 -10.32 15.05 18.85
N LEU A 92 -9.29 14.89 18.02
CA LEU A 92 -8.15 15.80 18.00
C LEU A 92 -7.77 16.23 16.58
N ILE A 93 -7.56 17.54 16.43
CA ILE A 93 -6.86 18.13 15.30
C ILE A 93 -5.50 18.62 15.78
N ILE A 94 -4.46 18.27 15.04
CA ILE A 94 -3.09 18.70 15.27
C ILE A 94 -2.69 19.57 14.09
N SER A 95 -2.36 20.84 14.34
CA SER A 95 -1.83 21.76 13.35
C SER A 95 -0.32 21.84 13.56
N THR A 96 0.49 21.50 12.56
CA THR A 96 1.95 21.43 12.70
C THR A 96 2.71 21.69 11.38
N MET A 97 3.90 22.30 11.48
CA MET A 97 4.77 22.66 10.35
C MET A 97 5.63 21.47 9.89
N LEU A 98 5.07 20.41 9.29
CA LEU A 98 5.86 19.20 8.98
C LEU A 98 6.21 19.01 7.51
N PRO A 99 7.52 18.93 7.18
CA PRO A 99 8.01 18.32 5.94
C PRO A 99 8.88 17.06 6.13
N HIS A 100 9.05 16.49 7.34
CA HIS A 100 9.96 15.34 7.56
C HIS A 100 9.25 13.99 7.80
N PRO A 101 9.72 12.87 7.18
CA PRO A 101 9.17 11.51 7.36
C PRO A 101 8.97 11.06 8.81
N PHE A 102 9.95 11.34 9.66
CA PHE A 102 9.98 10.94 11.07
C PHE A 102 8.75 11.42 11.87
N HIS A 103 8.24 12.62 11.56
CA HIS A 103 7.10 13.18 12.28
C HIS A 103 5.79 12.47 11.91
N ILE A 104 5.66 12.03 10.66
CA ILE A 104 4.51 11.25 10.21
C ILE A 104 4.49 9.88 10.90
N ASP A 105 5.64 9.22 11.01
CA ASP A 105 5.73 7.93 11.72
C ASP A 105 5.34 8.07 13.20
N LYS A 106 5.65 9.21 13.82
CA LYS A 106 5.20 9.52 15.17
C LYS A 106 3.69 9.77 15.27
N LEU A 107 3.09 10.45 14.28
CA LEU A 107 1.64 10.61 14.22
C LEU A 107 0.93 9.27 13.98
N LYS A 108 1.51 8.38 13.16
CA LYS A 108 1.03 7.00 12.99
C LYS A 108 1.08 6.24 14.30
N GLN A 109 2.23 6.24 14.99
CA GLN A 109 2.37 5.60 16.31
C GLN A 109 1.33 6.12 17.32
N LEU A 110 1.06 7.42 17.32
CA LEU A 110 0.02 8.02 18.16
C LEU A 110 -1.37 7.50 17.79
N ALA A 111 -1.71 7.51 16.51
CA ALA A 111 -2.98 7.00 16.00
C ALA A 111 -3.18 5.51 16.33
N ASP A 112 -2.15 4.69 16.10
CA ASP A 112 -2.13 3.26 16.43
C ASP A 112 -2.33 3.02 17.93
N SER A 113 -1.61 3.79 18.77
CA SER A 113 -1.72 3.70 20.24
C SER A 113 -3.10 4.12 20.76
N ALA A 114 -3.79 4.98 20.01
CA ALA A 114 -5.14 5.45 20.28
C ALA A 114 -6.24 4.60 19.63
N ALA A 115 -5.89 3.57 18.86
CA ALA A 115 -6.81 2.85 17.98
C ALA A 115 -7.65 3.80 17.08
N ALA A 116 -7.03 4.89 16.62
CA ALA A 116 -7.65 5.94 15.82
C ALA A 116 -7.13 5.92 14.38
N SER A 117 -7.96 6.36 13.43
CA SER A 117 -7.51 6.59 12.05
C SER A 117 -6.79 7.94 11.94
N LEU A 118 -5.72 8.00 11.14
CA LEU A 118 -5.01 9.26 10.84
C LEU A 118 -5.41 9.78 9.46
N ALA A 119 -5.71 11.08 9.38
CA ALA A 119 -5.86 11.82 8.14
C ALA A 119 -4.91 13.01 8.11
N ILE A 120 -4.25 13.25 6.98
CA ILE A 120 -3.34 14.38 6.74
C ILE A 120 -4.02 15.36 5.79
N VAL A 121 -4.15 16.61 6.23
CA VAL A 121 -4.61 17.74 5.44
C VAL A 121 -3.41 18.62 5.13
N GLN A 122 -2.87 18.51 3.91
CA GLN A 122 -1.75 19.32 3.46
C GLN A 122 -2.24 20.62 2.82
N CYS A 123 -1.97 21.72 3.50
CA CYS A 123 -2.11 23.07 2.98
C CYS A 123 -1.00 23.37 1.97
N ILE A 124 -1.37 23.82 0.77
CA ILE A 124 -0.43 24.22 -0.29
C ILE A 124 -0.66 25.69 -0.69
N GLN A 125 0.39 26.40 -1.12
CA GLN A 125 0.24 27.67 -1.82
C GLN A 125 0.30 27.44 -3.34
N ALA A 126 -0.31 28.33 -4.12
CA ALA A 126 -0.42 28.22 -5.60
C ALA A 126 0.94 28.17 -6.35
N GLN A 127 2.06 28.33 -5.64
CA GLN A 127 3.42 28.32 -6.18
C GLN A 127 4.22 27.07 -5.74
N ASP A 128 3.67 26.24 -4.85
CA ASP A 128 4.34 25.05 -4.32
C ASP A 128 4.13 23.87 -5.28
N ALA A 129 4.93 23.84 -6.35
CA ALA A 129 5.06 22.66 -7.18
C ALA A 129 5.78 21.57 -6.39
N THR A 130 4.99 20.57 -5.95
CA THR A 130 5.41 19.19 -5.68
C THR A 130 6.62 19.00 -4.76
N ASP A 131 6.38 18.83 -3.47
CA ASP A 131 7.19 17.87 -2.72
C ASP A 131 6.43 16.54 -2.66
N GLY A 132 6.97 15.57 -3.41
CA GLY A 132 6.32 14.32 -3.79
C GLY A 132 6.30 13.27 -2.69
N TYR A 133 6.20 13.67 -1.43
CA TYR A 133 6.19 12.71 -0.33
C TYR A 133 4.84 11.99 -0.25
N ARG A 134 4.87 10.66 -0.40
CA ARG A 134 3.72 9.75 -0.27
C ARG A 134 3.64 9.31 1.18
N PHE A 135 2.58 9.69 1.88
CA PHE A 135 2.30 9.20 3.23
C PHE A 135 1.65 7.81 3.12
N GLU A 136 2.45 6.75 3.03
CA GLU A 136 1.95 5.38 2.95
C GLU A 136 1.07 5.04 4.16
N GLY A 137 -0.13 4.47 3.94
CA GLY A 137 -1.05 4.07 5.01
C GLY A 137 -1.85 5.20 5.66
N VAL A 138 -1.80 6.44 5.15
CA VAL A 138 -2.50 7.59 5.73
C VAL A 138 -3.31 8.33 4.67
N GLN A 139 -4.57 8.66 4.98
CA GLN A 139 -5.41 9.42 4.05
C GLN A 139 -4.85 10.84 3.89
N LYS A 140 -4.54 11.24 2.66
CA LYS A 140 -3.99 12.58 2.36
C LYS A 140 -5.01 13.41 1.58
N PHE A 141 -5.23 14.64 2.05
CA PHE A 141 -6.02 15.65 1.38
C PHE A 141 -5.17 16.88 1.14
N THR A 142 -5.26 17.48 -0.04
CA THR A 142 -4.53 18.70 -0.37
C THR A 142 -5.52 19.85 -0.47
N VAL A 143 -5.27 20.94 0.24
CA VAL A 143 -6.18 22.08 0.33
C VAL A 143 -5.45 23.38 0.05
N ASP A 144 -6.13 24.31 -0.64
CA ASP A 144 -5.71 25.71 -0.74
C ASP A 144 -6.33 26.46 0.45
N PRO A 145 -5.54 26.94 1.43
CA PRO A 145 -6.05 27.66 2.58
C PRO A 145 -6.91 28.88 2.24
N LYS A 146 -6.70 29.51 1.07
CA LYS A 146 -7.47 30.70 0.66
C LYS A 146 -8.87 30.37 0.17
N ARG A 147 -9.10 29.13 -0.24
CA ARG A 147 -10.37 28.64 -0.81
C ARG A 147 -10.99 27.54 0.06
N PHE A 148 -10.44 27.32 1.24
CA PHE A 148 -10.90 26.27 2.14
C PHE A 148 -12.29 26.61 2.66
N ASP A 149 -13.17 25.60 2.64
CA ASP A 149 -14.48 25.63 3.27
C ASP A 149 -14.68 24.27 3.93
N ALA A 150 -14.86 24.28 5.25
CA ALA A 150 -14.93 23.05 6.03
C ALA A 150 -16.13 22.18 5.65
N ASN A 151 -17.28 22.74 5.24
CA ASN A 151 -18.45 21.92 4.88
C ASN A 151 -18.22 21.18 3.56
N ASN A 152 -17.69 21.86 2.55
CA ASN A 152 -17.30 21.26 1.28
C ASN A 152 -16.18 20.24 1.48
N PHE A 153 -15.19 20.57 2.31
CA PHE A 153 -14.11 19.64 2.64
C PHE A 153 -14.63 18.41 3.36
N LEU A 154 -15.52 18.55 4.36
CA LEU A 154 -16.10 17.42 5.06
C LEU A 154 -17.02 16.60 4.15
N ALA A 155 -17.75 17.22 3.22
CA ALA A 155 -18.51 16.51 2.20
C ALA A 155 -17.58 15.77 1.22
N GLU A 156 -16.42 16.33 0.89
CA GLU A 156 -15.39 15.67 0.10
C GLU A 156 -14.70 14.55 0.88
N MET A 157 -14.42 14.75 2.17
CA MET A 157 -13.80 13.80 3.07
C MET A 157 -14.75 12.63 3.33
N SER A 158 -15.99 12.89 3.75
CA SER A 158 -17.06 11.89 3.85
C SER A 158 -17.37 11.27 2.49
N GLY A 159 -17.28 12.03 1.40
CA GLY A 159 -17.44 11.55 0.03
C GLY A 159 -16.28 10.67 -0.46
N LYS A 160 -15.06 10.85 0.04
CA LYS A 160 -13.86 10.01 -0.16
C LYS A 160 -13.76 8.87 0.87
N VAL A 161 -14.45 8.98 2.00
CA VAL A 161 -14.64 7.90 2.98
C VAL A 161 -15.77 6.97 2.51
N ALA A 162 -16.82 7.52 1.88
CA ALA A 162 -17.94 6.80 1.26
C ALA A 162 -17.60 6.31 -0.15
N LYS A 163 -16.88 7.12 -0.95
CA LYS A 163 -16.05 6.60 -2.05
C LYS A 163 -14.75 6.11 -1.44
N ARG A 164 -14.83 5.00 -0.67
CA ARG A 164 -13.71 4.05 -0.64
C ARG A 164 -13.18 4.03 -2.07
N ASN A 165 -11.92 4.39 -2.30
CA ASN A 165 -11.29 4.01 -3.55
C ASN A 165 -11.45 2.48 -3.57
N SER A 166 -12.46 2.01 -4.29
CA SER A 166 -12.97 0.65 -4.29
C SER A 166 -12.02 -0.20 -5.11
N THR A 167 -10.83 -0.28 -4.54
CA THR A 167 -9.64 -0.87 -5.09
C THR A 167 -8.78 -1.32 -3.91
N HIS A 168 -8.92 -2.56 -3.43
CA HIS A 168 -8.03 -3.10 -2.37
C HIS A 168 -6.61 -3.40 -2.88
N LEU A 169 -6.05 -2.51 -3.70
CA LEU A 169 -4.67 -2.57 -4.19
C LEU A 169 -3.66 -2.09 -3.12
N HIS A 170 -4.04 -2.23 -1.87
CA HIS A 170 -3.28 -1.79 -0.71
C HIS A 170 -2.37 -2.93 -0.26
N ALA A 171 -1.19 -2.56 0.24
CA ALA A 171 -0.28 -3.55 0.79
C ALA A 171 -0.94 -4.29 1.96
N LEU A 172 -0.77 -5.62 2.00
CA LEU A 172 -1.09 -6.45 3.14
C LEU A 172 0.16 -6.67 3.98
N SER A 173 0.11 -6.29 5.25
CA SER A 173 1.20 -6.47 6.20
C SER A 173 0.94 -7.62 7.16
N LEU A 174 2.01 -8.34 7.53
CA LEU A 174 1.93 -9.45 8.47
C LEU A 174 1.94 -8.94 9.91
N HIS A 175 0.94 -9.35 10.69
CA HIS A 175 0.84 -9.05 12.12
C HIS A 175 0.84 -10.35 12.94
N ASN A 176 1.79 -10.45 13.87
CA ASN A 176 1.98 -11.62 14.72
C ASN A 176 1.35 -11.48 16.12
N ASN A 177 1.04 -10.25 16.54
CA ASN A 177 0.49 -9.95 17.86
C ASN A 177 -0.87 -9.27 17.69
N TYR A 178 -1.92 -9.82 18.30
CA TYR A 178 -3.26 -9.24 18.23
C TYR A 178 -3.93 -9.21 19.58
N LYS A 179 -4.42 -8.02 19.95
CA LYS A 179 -5.47 -7.83 20.95
C LYS A 179 -6.67 -7.24 20.20
N PRO A 180 -7.81 -7.95 20.09
CA PRO A 180 -8.98 -7.42 19.41
C PRO A 180 -9.50 -6.17 20.14
N VAL A 181 -9.72 -5.08 19.40
CA VAL A 181 -10.41 -3.88 19.91
C VAL A 181 -11.93 -3.97 19.67
N THR A 182 -12.40 -4.84 18.77
CA THR A 182 -13.83 -5.04 18.48
C THR A 182 -14.18 -6.49 18.09
N GLU A 183 -15.43 -6.88 18.32
CA GLU A 183 -15.95 -8.26 18.26
C GLU A 183 -16.09 -8.87 16.84
N SER A 184 -15.72 -8.18 15.75
CA SER A 184 -16.06 -8.62 14.38
C SER A 184 -14.90 -9.01 13.47
N GLY A 185 -13.64 -9.08 13.94
CA GLY A 185 -12.47 -9.38 13.11
C GLY A 185 -12.52 -10.78 12.47
N LYS A 186 -13.23 -10.95 11.35
CA LYS A 186 -13.32 -12.18 10.57
C LYS A 186 -12.43 -12.11 9.33
N CYS A 187 -11.91 -13.25 8.91
CA CYS A 187 -11.13 -13.36 7.69
C CYS A 187 -12.03 -13.10 6.48
N LYS A 188 -11.68 -12.14 5.63
CA LYS A 188 -12.43 -11.81 4.41
C LYS A 188 -12.55 -12.99 3.44
N ARG A 189 -11.59 -13.93 3.46
CA ARG A 189 -11.65 -15.15 2.64
C ARG A 189 -12.52 -16.25 3.25
N CYS A 190 -12.19 -16.73 4.45
CA CYS A 190 -12.85 -17.92 5.01
C CYS A 190 -14.05 -17.60 5.92
N GLN A 191 -14.30 -16.32 6.20
CA GLN A 191 -15.38 -15.80 7.04
C GLN A 191 -15.35 -16.27 8.51
N LYS A 192 -14.28 -16.94 8.94
CA LYS A 192 -14.05 -17.35 10.34
C LYS A 192 -13.35 -16.24 11.11
N LEU A 193 -13.48 -16.25 12.44
CA LEU A 193 -12.77 -15.32 13.33
C LEU A 193 -11.25 -15.35 13.08
N ILE A 194 -10.64 -14.18 13.09
CA ILE A 194 -9.22 -14.00 12.87
C ILE A 194 -8.42 -14.51 14.06
N SER A 195 -7.33 -15.20 13.73
CA SER A 195 -6.27 -15.58 14.65
C SER A 195 -4.95 -15.05 14.10
N VAL A 196 -4.00 -14.75 14.99
CA VAL A 196 -2.61 -14.51 14.58
C VAL A 196 -1.92 -15.82 14.20
N PRO A 197 -0.93 -15.78 13.29
CA PRO A 197 -0.54 -14.62 12.48
C PRO A 197 -1.58 -14.28 11.40
N MET A 198 -1.72 -12.99 11.08
CA MET A 198 -2.70 -12.49 10.11
C MET A 198 -2.09 -11.47 9.15
N TYR A 199 -2.66 -11.36 7.95
CA TYR A 199 -2.41 -10.22 7.07
C TYR A 199 -3.53 -9.19 7.21
N ARG A 200 -3.17 -7.91 7.28
CA ARG A 200 -4.12 -6.80 7.30
C ARG A 200 -3.72 -5.76 6.25
N CYS A 201 -4.72 -5.24 5.55
CA CYS A 201 -4.60 -4.11 4.65
C CYS A 201 -4.13 -2.86 5.40
N MET A 202 -3.07 -2.23 4.88
CA MET A 202 -2.46 -1.05 5.49
C MET A 202 -3.29 0.24 5.38
N GLU A 203 -4.34 0.22 4.56
CA GLU A 203 -5.16 1.40 4.26
C GLU A 203 -6.65 1.15 4.54
N CYS A 204 -7.03 -0.06 4.98
CA CYS A 204 -8.43 -0.45 5.13
C CYS A 204 -8.65 -1.51 6.22
N ASP A 205 -9.70 -1.35 7.01
CA ASP A 205 -10.00 -2.26 8.13
C ASP A 205 -10.76 -3.53 7.73
N GLU A 206 -11.27 -3.62 6.50
CA GLU A 206 -12.11 -4.74 6.07
C GLU A 206 -11.35 -5.94 5.51
N TYR A 207 -10.14 -5.70 4.98
CA TYR A 207 -9.34 -6.73 4.35
C TYR A 207 -8.33 -7.28 5.33
N ILE A 208 -8.82 -8.21 6.16
CA ILE A 208 -8.03 -8.98 7.11
C ILE A 208 -8.12 -10.46 6.71
N PHE A 209 -6.98 -11.13 6.70
CA PHE A 209 -6.86 -12.51 6.31
C PHE A 209 -6.08 -13.30 7.34
N HIS A 210 -6.46 -14.55 7.62
CA HIS A 210 -5.50 -15.49 8.21
C HIS A 210 -4.27 -15.55 7.30
N LYS A 211 -3.08 -15.73 7.88
CA LYS A 211 -1.84 -15.91 7.10
C LYS A 211 -2.04 -16.97 6.00
N SER A 212 -2.56 -18.14 6.39
CA SER A 212 -2.87 -19.25 5.47
C SER A 212 -3.92 -18.91 4.42
N CYS A 213 -4.88 -18.03 4.73
CA CYS A 213 -5.89 -17.60 3.75
C CYS A 213 -5.31 -16.63 2.72
N ALA A 214 -4.39 -15.75 3.10
CA ALA A 214 -3.74 -14.86 2.14
C ALA A 214 -2.75 -15.60 1.24
N GLU A 215 -2.03 -16.57 1.81
CA GLU A 215 -1.03 -17.38 1.12
C GLU A 215 -1.66 -18.53 0.31
N ASP A 216 -2.93 -18.87 0.51
CA ASP A 216 -3.62 -19.92 -0.26
C ASP A 216 -3.94 -19.47 -1.70
N PRO A 217 -3.73 -20.30 -2.73
CA PRO A 217 -2.96 -21.55 -2.68
C PRO A 217 -1.46 -21.32 -2.49
N ASP A 218 -0.88 -21.92 -1.45
CA ASP A 218 0.51 -21.71 -1.02
C ASP A 218 1.52 -22.56 -1.80
N ASN A 219 1.06 -23.68 -2.37
CA ASN A 219 1.89 -24.56 -3.18
C ASN A 219 2.01 -24.04 -4.63
N LEU A 220 3.04 -23.24 -4.89
CA LEU A 220 3.31 -22.68 -6.22
C LEU A 220 3.51 -23.73 -7.32
N LYS A 221 3.93 -24.97 -7.00
CA LYS A 221 4.01 -26.07 -7.98
C LYS A 221 2.61 -26.49 -8.45
N LEU A 222 1.62 -26.49 -7.56
CA LEU A 222 0.23 -26.76 -7.91
C LEU A 222 -0.36 -25.59 -8.69
N VAL A 223 -0.09 -24.35 -8.25
CA VAL A 223 -0.50 -23.13 -8.97
C VAL A 223 0.06 -23.14 -10.39
N ARG A 224 1.32 -23.54 -10.61
CA ARG A 224 1.91 -23.73 -11.94
C ARG A 224 1.18 -24.78 -12.79
N LYS A 225 0.41 -25.70 -12.22
CA LYS A 225 -0.39 -26.65 -13.01
C LYS A 225 -1.78 -26.10 -13.29
N SER A 226 -2.40 -25.43 -12.32
CA SER A 226 -3.81 -25.01 -12.39
C SER A 226 -4.03 -23.57 -12.85
N CYS A 227 -3.03 -22.68 -12.72
CA CYS A 227 -3.17 -21.26 -13.02
C CYS A 227 -3.50 -21.06 -14.51
N PRO A 228 -4.60 -20.36 -14.86
CA PRO A 228 -4.98 -20.15 -16.25
C PRO A 228 -3.90 -19.45 -17.08
N LYS A 229 -3.77 -19.84 -18.36
CA LYS A 229 -2.72 -19.31 -19.26
C LYS A 229 -2.76 -17.78 -19.39
N TYR A 230 -3.94 -17.19 -19.42
CA TYR A 230 -4.12 -15.73 -19.54
C TYR A 230 -3.60 -14.95 -18.32
N LEU A 231 -3.49 -15.57 -17.14
CA LEU A 231 -2.88 -14.94 -15.96
C LEU A 231 -1.36 -15.02 -15.98
N ARG A 232 -0.77 -15.95 -16.74
CA ARG A 232 0.69 -16.17 -16.81
C ARG A 232 1.35 -15.44 -17.97
N ALA A 233 0.54 -15.00 -18.95
CA ALA A 233 1.04 -14.39 -20.16
C ALA A 233 1.88 -13.14 -19.80
N SER A 234 3.13 -13.12 -20.27
CA SER A 234 3.98 -11.93 -20.24
C SER A 234 3.52 -10.88 -21.25
N LYS A 235 2.77 -11.30 -22.29
CA LYS A 235 2.13 -10.41 -23.26
C LYS A 235 0.79 -9.91 -22.73
N GLU A 236 0.45 -8.66 -23.05
CA GLU A 236 -0.77 -7.97 -22.62
C GLU A 236 -2.02 -8.86 -22.81
N PRO A 237 -2.70 -9.29 -21.73
CA PRO A 237 -4.01 -9.88 -21.89
C PRO A 237 -4.95 -8.78 -22.39
N SER A 238 -5.57 -8.98 -23.56
CA SER A 238 -6.61 -8.08 -24.06
C SER A 238 -7.82 -8.08 -23.13
N GLU A 239 -8.11 -9.23 -22.51
CA GLU A 239 -9.20 -9.44 -21.54
C GLU A 239 -8.81 -10.53 -20.52
N TYR A 240 -9.46 -10.52 -19.35
CA TYR A 240 -9.40 -11.65 -18.42
C TYR A 240 -10.48 -12.68 -18.81
N ASP A 241 -10.05 -13.85 -19.27
CA ASP A 241 -10.95 -14.98 -19.59
C ASP A 241 -11.34 -15.75 -18.31
N LEU A 242 -12.04 -15.08 -17.40
CA LEU A 242 -12.43 -15.64 -16.10
C LEU A 242 -13.62 -16.60 -16.25
N PRO A 243 -13.58 -17.81 -15.67
CA PRO A 243 -14.68 -18.77 -15.78
C PRO A 243 -16.00 -18.21 -15.23
N PRO A 244 -17.12 -18.21 -16.00
CA PRO A 244 -18.39 -17.61 -15.59
C PRO A 244 -18.90 -18.08 -14.22
N LYS A 245 -18.71 -19.38 -13.91
CA LYS A 245 -19.14 -19.99 -12.64
C LYS A 245 -18.37 -19.51 -11.40
N LYS A 246 -17.23 -18.85 -11.59
CA LYS A 246 -16.36 -18.34 -10.53
C LYS A 246 -16.44 -16.83 -10.37
N LEU A 247 -17.17 -16.13 -11.24
CA LEU A 247 -17.31 -14.68 -11.18
C LEU A 247 -18.02 -14.26 -9.90
N LYS A 248 -17.46 -13.27 -9.21
CA LYS A 248 -18.03 -12.65 -8.02
C LYS A 248 -18.12 -11.15 -8.20
N SER A 249 -19.33 -10.63 -7.99
CA SER A 249 -19.54 -9.20 -7.90
C SER A 249 -18.97 -8.71 -6.57
N CYS A 250 -18.41 -7.50 -6.57
CA CYS A 250 -18.02 -6.88 -5.31
C CYS A 250 -19.24 -6.23 -4.65
N GLU A 251 -19.15 -6.02 -3.34
CA GLU A 251 -20.22 -5.41 -2.54
C GLU A 251 -20.73 -4.08 -3.15
N MET A 252 -19.82 -3.24 -3.64
CA MET A 252 -20.20 -1.96 -4.26
C MET A 252 -20.96 -2.15 -5.58
N CYS A 253 -20.58 -3.13 -6.41
CA CYS A 253 -21.34 -3.44 -7.63
C CYS A 253 -22.72 -3.99 -7.28
N GLU A 254 -22.81 -4.89 -6.30
CA GLU A 254 -24.07 -5.44 -5.80
C GLU A 254 -25.01 -4.35 -5.26
N LEU A 255 -24.50 -3.43 -4.42
CA LEU A 255 -25.26 -2.29 -3.90
C LEU A 255 -25.81 -1.39 -5.01
N ASN A 256 -25.04 -1.22 -6.09
CA ASN A 256 -25.45 -0.45 -7.26
C ASN A 256 -26.31 -1.25 -8.26
N LYS A 257 -26.77 -2.46 -7.89
CA LYS A 257 -27.54 -3.38 -8.74
C LYS A 257 -26.84 -3.68 -10.07
N LYS A 258 -25.51 -3.78 -10.04
CA LYS A 258 -24.67 -4.17 -11.18
C LYS A 258 -24.16 -5.58 -10.97
N ASP A 259 -24.17 -6.36 -12.05
CA ASP A 259 -23.50 -7.65 -12.09
C ASP A 259 -21.97 -7.49 -12.07
N PHE A 260 -21.27 -8.63 -12.00
CA PHE A 260 -19.82 -8.69 -12.18
C PHE A 260 -19.36 -7.85 -13.38
N SER A 261 -18.27 -7.11 -13.19
CA SER A 261 -17.64 -6.34 -14.26
C SER A 261 -16.13 -6.61 -14.33
N VAL A 262 -15.65 -7.00 -15.51
CA VAL A 262 -14.20 -7.14 -15.79
C VAL A 262 -13.47 -5.79 -15.77
N SER A 263 -14.22 -4.68 -15.88
CA SER A 263 -13.69 -3.32 -15.71
C SER A 263 -13.66 -2.90 -14.23
N CYS A 264 -14.28 -3.67 -13.34
CA CYS A 264 -14.24 -3.44 -11.90
C CYS A 264 -13.11 -4.25 -11.28
N ARG A 265 -12.14 -3.54 -10.69
CA ARG A 265 -11.01 -4.13 -10.01
C ARG A 265 -11.44 -5.03 -8.84
N ASP A 266 -12.38 -4.58 -8.03
CA ASP A 266 -12.81 -5.35 -6.87
C ASP A 266 -13.51 -6.65 -7.28
N CYS A 267 -14.32 -6.62 -8.34
CA CYS A 267 -14.92 -7.84 -8.91
C CYS A 267 -13.86 -8.86 -9.35
N ILE A 268 -12.79 -8.41 -10.01
CA ILE A 268 -11.69 -9.28 -10.44
C ILE A 268 -11.01 -9.95 -9.25
N PHE A 269 -10.76 -9.20 -8.18
CA PHE A 269 -10.09 -9.75 -7.00
C PHE A 269 -10.99 -10.66 -6.16
N GLU A 270 -12.27 -10.31 -5.95
CA GLU A 270 -13.25 -11.20 -5.31
C GLU A 270 -13.36 -12.51 -6.10
N THR A 271 -13.36 -12.42 -7.43
CA THR A 271 -13.31 -13.57 -8.33
C THR A 271 -12.02 -14.38 -8.16
N ASN A 272 -10.86 -13.74 -7.98
CA ASN A 272 -9.62 -14.44 -7.67
C ASN A 272 -9.66 -15.15 -6.31
N MET A 273 -10.19 -14.50 -5.28
CA MET A 273 -10.32 -15.06 -3.94
C MET A 273 -11.22 -16.30 -3.94
N GLU A 274 -12.39 -16.22 -4.56
CA GLU A 274 -13.29 -17.38 -4.70
C GLU A 274 -12.66 -18.46 -5.58
N GLY A 275 -12.09 -18.05 -6.72
CA GLY A 275 -11.57 -18.96 -7.72
C GLY A 275 -10.27 -19.66 -7.32
N LYS A 276 -9.56 -19.12 -6.32
CA LYS A 276 -8.24 -19.54 -5.85
C LYS A 276 -7.23 -19.71 -6.99
N PHE A 277 -7.24 -18.78 -7.95
CA PHE A 277 -6.34 -18.87 -9.10
C PHE A 277 -4.90 -18.54 -8.70
N LEU A 278 -4.73 -17.52 -7.87
CA LEU A 278 -3.45 -17.01 -7.41
C LEU A 278 -3.53 -16.64 -5.91
N PRO A 279 -2.48 -16.92 -5.12
CA PRO A 279 -2.40 -16.45 -3.75
C PRO A 279 -2.31 -14.92 -3.70
N LEU A 280 -2.82 -14.32 -2.62
CA LEU A 280 -2.76 -12.87 -2.43
C LEU A 280 -1.37 -12.43 -1.99
N ILE A 281 -0.67 -13.29 -1.25
CA ILE A 281 0.68 -13.06 -0.76
C ILE A 281 1.55 -14.28 -1.06
N ILE A 282 2.78 -14.03 -1.50
CA ILE A 282 3.81 -15.06 -1.66
C ILE A 282 5.10 -14.63 -0.99
N ASN A 283 5.83 -15.60 -0.44
CA ASN A 283 7.22 -15.43 -0.04
C ASN A 283 8.06 -16.12 -1.12
N HIS A 284 8.67 -15.33 -2.00
CA HIS A 284 9.38 -15.85 -3.17
C HIS A 284 10.89 -15.86 -2.93
N GLU A 285 11.59 -16.93 -3.29
CA GLU A 285 13.03 -17.11 -2.99
C GLU A 285 13.94 -16.01 -3.57
N SER A 286 13.49 -15.33 -4.62
CA SER A 286 14.22 -14.21 -5.23
C SER A 286 14.17 -12.90 -4.45
N HIS A 287 13.40 -12.81 -3.36
CA HIS A 287 13.19 -11.56 -2.64
C HIS A 287 12.81 -11.78 -1.17
N LEU A 288 13.41 -11.01 -0.26
CA LEU A 288 13.25 -11.20 1.18
C LEU A 288 11.86 -10.81 1.71
N HIS A 289 11.20 -9.81 1.11
CA HIS A 289 9.89 -9.34 1.56
C HIS A 289 8.74 -10.08 0.85
N PRO A 290 7.58 -10.24 1.51
CA PRO A 290 6.40 -10.80 0.87
C PRO A 290 5.96 -9.98 -0.34
N LEU A 291 5.59 -10.67 -1.43
CA LEU A 291 5.05 -10.04 -2.62
C LEU A 291 3.52 -10.12 -2.61
N ASN A 292 2.88 -8.99 -2.87
CA ASN A 292 1.44 -8.82 -2.92
C ASN A 292 0.93 -8.99 -4.35
N LEU A 293 -0.16 -9.72 -4.52
CA LEU A 293 -0.85 -9.83 -5.79
C LEU A 293 -1.51 -8.50 -6.16
N ILE A 294 -1.21 -8.02 -7.35
CA ILE A 294 -1.85 -6.87 -7.98
C ILE A 294 -2.65 -7.38 -9.16
N MET A 295 -3.95 -7.11 -9.20
CA MET A 295 -4.82 -7.41 -10.35
C MET A 295 -5.61 -6.17 -10.75
N MET A 296 -5.37 -5.69 -11.96
CA MET A 296 -5.99 -4.50 -12.53
C MET A 296 -6.81 -4.87 -13.76
N PRO A 297 -7.96 -4.21 -14.00
CA PRO A 297 -8.66 -4.33 -15.29
C PRO A 297 -7.71 -4.13 -16.49
N PRO A 298 -7.84 -4.90 -17.58
CA PRO A 298 -6.99 -4.74 -18.77
C PRO A 298 -7.10 -3.35 -19.42
N SER A 299 -8.26 -2.71 -19.25
CA SER A 299 -8.54 -1.33 -19.67
C SER A 299 -7.74 -0.28 -18.89
N PHE A 300 -7.17 -0.63 -17.74
CA PHE A 300 -6.33 0.27 -16.96
C PHE A 300 -4.87 0.15 -17.41
N ASP A 301 -4.20 1.28 -17.67
CA ASP A 301 -2.81 1.30 -18.13
C ASP A 301 -1.78 1.10 -17.00
N TYR A 302 -1.94 0.02 -16.24
CA TYR A 302 -0.97 -0.38 -15.22
C TYR A 302 0.15 -1.18 -15.87
N LYS A 303 1.34 -0.59 -15.94
CA LYS A 303 2.56 -1.21 -16.46
C LYS A 303 3.62 -1.30 -15.37
N PHE A 304 4.45 -2.33 -15.44
CA PHE A 304 5.58 -2.53 -14.52
C PHE A 304 6.72 -3.22 -15.25
N ARG A 305 7.95 -3.02 -14.78
CA ARG A 305 9.10 -3.82 -15.23
C ARG A 305 9.24 -5.03 -14.33
N CYS A 306 9.38 -6.22 -14.92
CA CYS A 306 9.64 -7.43 -14.15
C CYS A 306 11.11 -7.53 -13.77
N CYS A 307 11.42 -7.68 -12.48
CA CYS A 307 12.78 -7.87 -11.98
C CYS A 307 13.38 -9.23 -12.37
N GLY A 308 12.55 -10.20 -12.76
CA GLY A 308 13.03 -11.52 -13.16
C GLY A 308 13.49 -11.60 -14.61
N CYS A 309 12.62 -11.28 -15.56
CA CYS A 309 12.94 -11.36 -16.99
C CYS A 309 13.33 -10.02 -17.61
N GLY A 310 13.21 -8.91 -16.88
CA GLY A 310 13.46 -7.55 -17.38
C GLY A 310 12.39 -6.99 -18.32
N GLU A 311 11.46 -7.80 -18.81
CA GLU A 311 10.41 -7.37 -19.73
C GLU A 311 9.30 -6.55 -19.04
N LEU A 312 8.61 -5.72 -19.81
CA LEU A 312 7.43 -4.99 -19.33
C LEU A 312 6.24 -5.95 -19.14
N GLY A 313 5.52 -5.78 -18.04
CA GLY A 313 4.25 -6.44 -17.76
C GLY A 313 3.12 -5.44 -17.66
N LYS A 314 1.89 -5.94 -17.74
CA LYS A 314 0.67 -5.15 -17.63
C LYS A 314 -0.38 -5.87 -16.80
N SER A 315 -1.22 -5.09 -16.13
CA SER A 315 -2.45 -5.50 -15.44
C SER A 315 -2.28 -6.40 -14.20
N ILE A 316 -1.46 -7.44 -14.26
CA ILE A 316 -1.27 -8.40 -13.17
C ILE A 316 0.20 -8.58 -12.81
N SER A 317 0.52 -8.48 -11.52
CA SER A 317 1.88 -8.63 -11.00
C SER A 317 1.88 -9.16 -9.57
N TYR A 318 3.05 -9.61 -9.13
CA TYR A 318 3.39 -9.68 -7.72
C TYR A 318 4.36 -8.56 -7.38
N ARG A 319 4.05 -7.78 -6.34
CA ARG A 319 4.78 -6.57 -5.97
C ARG A 319 5.19 -6.57 -4.50
N CYS A 320 6.46 -6.35 -4.22
CA CYS A 320 6.90 -5.81 -2.94
C CYS A 320 6.69 -4.30 -2.96
N TYR A 321 5.94 -3.77 -2.00
CA TYR A 321 5.76 -2.32 -1.87
C TYR A 321 7.03 -1.64 -1.36
N ASP A 322 7.68 -2.24 -0.36
CA ASP A 322 8.88 -1.68 0.30
C ASP A 322 10.07 -1.51 -0.65
N CYS A 323 10.28 -2.49 -1.54
CA CYS A 323 11.44 -2.50 -2.45
C CYS A 323 11.09 -2.12 -3.90
N ASN A 324 9.81 -1.85 -4.20
CA ASN A 324 9.32 -1.69 -5.58
C ASN A 324 9.77 -2.86 -6.50
N TYR A 325 9.83 -4.07 -5.95
CA TYR A 325 10.22 -5.28 -6.65
C TYR A 325 8.99 -5.93 -7.28
N ASN A 326 8.94 -6.01 -8.61
CA ASN A 326 7.76 -6.48 -9.33
C ASN A 326 8.10 -7.71 -10.17
N LEU A 327 7.22 -8.71 -10.16
CA LEU A 327 7.35 -9.92 -10.98
C LEU A 327 6.08 -10.17 -11.79
N HIS A 328 6.24 -10.67 -13.02
CA HIS A 328 5.13 -11.31 -13.71
C HIS A 328 4.70 -12.56 -12.94
N VAL A 329 3.42 -12.90 -13.02
CA VAL A 329 2.90 -14.20 -12.54
C VAL A 329 3.66 -15.36 -13.19
N GLY A 330 3.96 -15.27 -14.50
CA GLY A 330 4.76 -16.26 -15.20
C GLY A 330 6.17 -16.43 -14.62
N CYS A 331 6.80 -15.33 -14.19
CA CYS A 331 8.14 -15.37 -13.58
C CYS A 331 8.10 -16.00 -12.18
N VAL A 332 7.12 -15.63 -11.35
CA VAL A 332 6.87 -16.27 -10.03
C VAL A 332 6.67 -17.78 -10.16
N LEU A 333 6.05 -18.21 -11.26
CA LEU A 333 5.76 -19.62 -11.52
C LEU A 333 6.86 -20.33 -12.30
N LEU A 334 8.05 -19.76 -12.50
CA LEU A 334 9.17 -20.51 -13.07
C LEU A 334 9.58 -21.67 -12.16
N GLU A 335 10.11 -22.73 -12.74
CA GLU A 335 10.63 -23.86 -11.96
C GLU A 335 12.04 -23.53 -11.47
N LEU A 336 12.37 -23.90 -10.23
CA LEU A 336 13.74 -23.74 -9.75
C LEU A 336 14.72 -24.60 -10.56
N THR A 337 14.26 -25.72 -11.11
CA THR A 337 15.06 -26.61 -11.96
C THR A 337 14.36 -26.83 -13.29
N ALA A 338 15.09 -26.73 -14.39
CA ALA A 338 14.59 -26.94 -15.74
C ALA A 338 15.41 -28.02 -16.46
N SER A 339 14.71 -28.97 -17.08
CA SER A 339 15.30 -29.95 -18.00
C SER A 339 15.09 -29.52 -19.45
N SER A 340 16.05 -29.79 -20.33
CA SER A 340 15.95 -29.48 -21.76
C SER A 340 16.25 -30.70 -22.60
N SER A 341 15.56 -30.89 -23.73
CA SER A 341 15.97 -31.92 -24.71
C SER A 341 17.28 -31.57 -25.42
N ARG A 342 17.68 -30.30 -25.37
CA ARG A 342 18.91 -29.77 -25.97
C ARG A 342 20.10 -29.79 -25.01
N HIS A 343 19.89 -30.15 -23.73
CA HIS A 343 20.96 -30.23 -22.74
C HIS A 343 20.67 -31.30 -21.68
N SER A 344 21.62 -32.22 -21.46
CA SER A 344 21.40 -33.43 -20.65
C SER A 344 21.27 -33.19 -19.15
N HIS A 345 21.87 -32.13 -18.61
CA HIS A 345 21.81 -31.84 -17.18
C HIS A 345 20.67 -30.87 -16.86
N ASN A 346 20.17 -30.93 -15.62
CA ASN A 346 19.22 -29.95 -15.14
C ASN A 346 19.92 -28.61 -14.93
N LEU A 347 19.25 -27.54 -15.31
CA LEU A 347 19.69 -26.18 -15.02
C LEU A 347 18.92 -25.64 -13.83
N THR A 348 19.60 -24.90 -12.96
CA THR A 348 19.03 -24.26 -11.77
C THR A 348 18.81 -22.78 -12.03
N LEU A 349 17.63 -22.26 -11.66
CA LEU A 349 17.31 -20.84 -11.78
C LEU A 349 18.11 -20.04 -10.75
N VAL A 350 18.73 -18.97 -11.21
CA VAL A 350 19.56 -18.06 -10.39
C VAL A 350 18.92 -16.67 -10.42
N TYR A 351 18.76 -16.07 -9.24
CA TYR A 351 18.06 -14.80 -9.04
C TYR A 351 18.99 -13.59 -8.89
N GLU A 352 20.22 -13.80 -8.40
CA GLU A 352 21.20 -12.76 -8.11
C GLU A 352 22.27 -12.69 -9.21
N SER A 353 22.93 -11.53 -9.34
CA SER A 353 24.24 -11.47 -9.96
C SER A 353 25.22 -12.18 -9.03
N LEU A 354 25.65 -13.38 -9.41
CA LEU A 354 26.70 -14.10 -8.70
C LEU A 354 27.94 -13.19 -8.58
N GLU A 355 28.42 -12.96 -7.36
CA GLU A 355 29.58 -12.10 -7.06
C GLU A 355 30.78 -12.43 -7.98
N ASP A 356 31.57 -11.39 -8.25
CA ASP A 356 32.63 -11.17 -9.25
C ASP A 356 33.79 -12.20 -9.35
N THR A 357 33.56 -13.48 -9.08
CA THR A 357 34.63 -14.48 -9.00
C THR A 357 34.58 -15.58 -10.05
N TYR A 358 33.53 -15.68 -10.90
CA TYR A 358 33.39 -16.90 -11.72
C TYR A 358 32.85 -16.82 -13.17
N TRP A 359 32.48 -15.67 -13.76
CA TRP A 359 31.62 -15.75 -14.98
C TRP A 359 31.98 -14.85 -16.18
N ASP A 360 32.92 -15.31 -17.02
CA ASP A 360 33.15 -14.78 -18.37
C ASP A 360 32.03 -15.15 -19.38
N LYS A 361 31.05 -15.97 -18.98
CA LYS A 361 30.01 -16.50 -19.87
C LYS A 361 28.74 -15.63 -19.86
N THR A 362 28.77 -14.57 -20.66
CA THR A 362 27.65 -13.65 -20.84
C THR A 362 26.62 -14.12 -21.87
N SER A 363 26.92 -15.12 -22.71
CA SER A 363 26.04 -15.57 -23.79
C SER A 363 25.20 -16.79 -23.42
N CYS A 364 23.94 -16.79 -23.84
CA CYS A 364 23.02 -17.91 -23.68
C CYS A 364 23.32 -19.03 -24.67
N GLU A 365 23.55 -20.24 -24.17
CA GLU A 365 23.88 -21.45 -24.97
C GLU A 365 22.77 -21.85 -25.98
N PHE A 366 21.53 -21.41 -25.74
CA PHE A 366 20.38 -21.87 -26.52
C PHE A 366 19.92 -20.89 -27.60
N CYS A 367 20.37 -19.64 -27.54
CA CYS A 367 19.98 -18.60 -28.51
C CYS A 367 21.14 -17.72 -28.98
N ASP A 368 22.36 -17.95 -28.48
CA ASP A 368 23.59 -17.25 -28.85
C ASP A 368 23.56 -15.73 -28.61
N LYS A 369 22.63 -15.25 -27.77
CA LYS A 369 22.50 -13.83 -27.41
C LYS A 369 23.08 -13.57 -26.03
N GLU A 370 23.61 -12.37 -25.85
CA GLU A 370 24.06 -11.89 -24.54
C GLU A 370 22.92 -11.84 -23.53
N ARG A 371 23.27 -12.15 -22.28
CA ARG A 371 22.42 -12.05 -21.09
C ARG A 371 22.59 -10.67 -20.51
N ASN A 372 21.49 -10.09 -20.04
CA ASN A 372 21.57 -8.97 -19.12
C ASN A 372 21.95 -9.49 -17.71
N PRO A 373 23.06 -9.03 -17.11
CA PRO A 373 23.50 -9.44 -15.78
C PRO A 373 22.43 -9.31 -14.68
N GLU A 374 21.52 -8.34 -14.83
CA GLU A 374 20.44 -8.03 -13.88
C GLU A 374 19.20 -8.93 -14.02
N GLN A 375 19.15 -9.80 -15.04
CA GLN A 375 18.03 -10.71 -15.28
C GLN A 375 18.32 -12.12 -14.79
N TRP A 376 17.27 -12.81 -14.34
CA TRP A 376 17.31 -14.22 -13.96
C TRP A 376 17.70 -15.11 -15.13
N PHE A 377 18.46 -16.15 -14.82
CA PHE A 377 18.94 -17.11 -15.80
C PHE A 377 18.99 -18.51 -15.20
N TYR A 378 18.98 -19.50 -16.06
CA TYR A 378 19.24 -20.88 -15.68
C TYR A 378 20.72 -21.18 -15.85
N TYR A 379 21.27 -21.91 -14.89
CA TYR A 379 22.67 -22.27 -14.84
C TYR A 379 22.84 -23.77 -14.64
N CYS A 380 23.69 -24.39 -15.45
CA CYS A 380 24.13 -25.77 -15.22
C CYS A 380 25.54 -25.75 -14.62
N SER A 381 25.69 -26.20 -13.38
CA SER A 381 27.00 -26.30 -12.73
C SER A 381 27.90 -27.38 -13.32
N THR A 382 27.33 -28.44 -13.91
CA THR A 382 28.11 -29.55 -14.49
C THR A 382 28.78 -29.18 -15.80
N CYS A 383 28.09 -28.42 -16.66
CA CYS A 383 28.60 -28.02 -17.97
C CYS A 383 28.98 -26.54 -18.04
N GLU A 384 28.78 -25.81 -16.94
CA GLU A 384 29.06 -24.39 -16.85
C GLU A 384 28.36 -23.56 -17.95
N ILE A 385 27.11 -23.90 -18.29
CA ILE A 385 26.35 -23.17 -19.32
C ILE A 385 25.27 -22.31 -18.70
N VAL A 386 24.93 -21.21 -19.38
CA VAL A 386 23.83 -20.33 -19.01
C VAL A 386 22.74 -20.33 -20.07
N ALA A 387 21.50 -20.13 -19.63
CA ALA A 387 20.34 -19.97 -20.49
C ALA A 387 19.47 -18.83 -19.99
N HIS A 388 18.91 -18.03 -20.90
CA HIS A 388 17.88 -17.08 -20.52
C HIS A 388 16.69 -17.82 -19.89
N SER A 389 16.14 -17.25 -18.82
CA SER A 389 14.93 -17.75 -18.15
C SER A 389 13.75 -17.91 -19.13
N ALA A 390 13.65 -17.05 -20.14
CA ALA A 390 12.62 -17.11 -21.17
C ALA A 390 12.76 -18.29 -22.16
N VAL A 391 13.98 -18.77 -22.42
CA VAL A 391 14.23 -19.81 -23.45
C VAL A 391 13.85 -21.21 -22.96
N LEU A 392 14.04 -21.46 -21.66
CA LEU A 392 13.64 -22.71 -21.01
C LEU A 392 12.26 -22.61 -20.34
N GLY A 393 11.86 -21.41 -19.93
CA GLY A 393 10.60 -21.15 -19.23
C GLY A 393 9.35 -21.10 -20.12
N PHE A 394 9.48 -21.04 -21.45
CA PHE A 394 8.33 -20.91 -22.34
C PHE A 394 8.48 -21.70 -23.65
N ARG A 395 8.23 -23.00 -23.56
CA ARG A 395 7.43 -23.70 -24.58
C ARG A 395 6.25 -24.39 -23.88
N VAL A 396 5.11 -23.71 -23.85
CA VAL A 396 3.79 -24.28 -23.58
C VAL A 396 2.91 -24.03 -24.79
#